data_AF-A0A651FSF2-F1
#
_entry.id   AF-A0A651FSF2-F1
#
_cell.length_a   1.000
_cell.length_b   1.000
_cell.length_c   1.000
_cell.angle_alpha   90.00
_cell.angle_beta   90.00
_cell.angle_gamma   90.00
#
_symmetry.space_group_name_H-M   'P 1'
#
loop_
_entity.id
_entity.type
_entity.pdbx_description
1 polymer ?
#
loop_
_entity_poly.entity_id
_entity_poly.type
_entity_poly.pdbx_seq_one_letter_code
_entity_poly.pdbx_strand_id
1 'polypeptide(L)' 'MAVDRCVCHEVSFRELLSLHREQGLSFEELQLRTGCCTGCGTCEPYVRLTLETGRVVHPVLDGREADAIMARAGRC' A
#
# COMPACT_ATOMS: atom_id res chain seq x y z
N MET A 1 -0.59 13.21 12.08
CA MET A 1 -0.77 11.74 12.12
C MET A 1 -0.16 11.17 10.86
N ALA A 2 0.54 10.04 10.94
CA ALA A 2 1.18 9.40 9.80
C ALA A 2 0.65 7.97 9.64
N VAL A 3 0.66 7.47 8.41
CA VAL A 3 0.21 6.13 8.04
C VAL A 3 1.43 5.33 7.56
N ASP A 4 1.74 4.24 8.27
CA ASP A 4 2.90 3.38 8.01
C ASP A 4 2.55 1.88 7.89
N ARG A 5 1.27 1.53 8.06
CA ARG A 5 0.81 0.13 8.10
C ARG A 5 -0.66 -0.01 7.73
N CYS A 6 -1.04 -1.22 7.34
CA CYS A 6 -2.41 -1.69 7.34
C CYS A 6 -2.82 -2.07 8.77
N VAL A 7 -3.82 -1.40 9.33
CA VAL A 7 -4.30 -1.70 10.69
C VAL A 7 -5.18 -2.95 10.77
N CYS A 8 -5.81 -3.37 9.67
CA CYS A 8 -6.68 -4.55 9.66
C CYS A 8 -5.91 -5.86 9.80
N HIS A 9 -4.69 -5.93 9.24
CA HIS A 9 -3.85 -7.12 9.21
C HIS A 9 -2.51 -6.92 9.91
N GLU A 10 -2.31 -5.76 10.56
CA GLU A 10 -1.08 -5.36 11.25
C GLU A 10 0.20 -5.41 10.38
N VAL A 11 0.06 -5.27 9.06
CA VAL A 11 1.16 -5.35 8.09
C VAL A 11 1.79 -3.99 7.88
N SER A 12 3.10 -3.87 8.07
CA SER A 12 3.84 -2.62 7.86
C SER A 12 4.15 -2.37 6.38
N PHE A 13 4.14 -1.11 5.95
CA PHE A 13 4.53 -0.75 4.58
C PHE A 13 6.01 -1.01 4.29
N ARG A 14 6.84 -1.02 5.34
CA ARG A 14 8.24 -1.45 5.26
C ARG A 14 8.37 -2.90 4.84
N GLU A 15 7.60 -3.78 5.45
CA GLU A 15 7.59 -5.20 5.11
C GLU A 15 7.12 -5.42 3.68
N LEU A 16 6.04 -4.75 3.26
CA LEU A 16 5.56 -4.81 1.87
C LEU A 16 6.62 -4.34 0.87
N LEU A 17 7.32 -3.24 1.17
CA LEU A 17 8.37 -2.72 0.30
C LEU A 17 9.59 -3.67 0.24
N SER A 18 9.96 -4.29 1.35
CA SER A 18 11.02 -5.30 1.37
C SER A 18 10.63 -6.52 0.52
N LEU A 19 9.43 -7.06 0.69
CA LEU A 19 8.93 -8.17 -0.12
C LEU A 19 8.89 -7.83 -1.61
N HIS A 20 8.43 -6.63 -1.96
CA HIS A 20 8.43 -6.15 -3.34
C HIS A 20 9.84 -6.09 -3.94
N ARG A 21 10.81 -5.54 -3.20
CA ARG A 21 12.19 -5.33 -3.70
C ARG A 21 13.03 -6.60 -3.71
N GLU A 22 12.91 -7.43 -2.69
CA GLU A 22 13.74 -8.62 -2.52
C GLU A 22 13.24 -9.79 -3.35
N GLN A 23 11.91 -9.89 -3.52
CA GLN A 23 11.27 -11.05 -4.15
C GLN A 23 10.54 -10.70 -5.44
N GLY A 24 10.52 -9.42 -5.82
CA GLY A 24 9.87 -8.96 -7.05
C GLY A 24 8.35 -9.07 -7.05
N LEU A 25 7.73 -9.18 -5.87
CA LEU A 25 6.29 -9.45 -5.76
C LEU A 25 5.45 -8.29 -6.29
N SER A 26 4.44 -8.58 -7.10
CA SER A 26 3.43 -7.61 -7.52
C SER A 26 2.54 -7.18 -6.35
N PHE A 27 1.74 -6.14 -6.56
CA PHE A 27 0.77 -5.69 -5.56
C PHE A 27 -0.24 -6.80 -5.21
N GLU A 28 -0.73 -7.54 -6.21
CA GLU A 28 -1.65 -8.65 -6.05
C GLU A 28 -1.01 -9.80 -5.26
N GLU A 29 0.26 -10.12 -5.53
CA GLU A 29 1.00 -11.14 -4.78
C GLU A 29 1.24 -10.72 -3.33
N LEU A 30 1.52 -9.42 -3.09
CA LEU A 30 1.62 -8.86 -1.75
C LEU A 30 0.29 -8.93 -1.00
N GLN A 31 -0.83 -8.61 -1.65
CA GLN A 31 -2.16 -8.77 -1.06
C GLN A 31 -2.44 -10.24 -0.71
N LEU A 32 -2.18 -11.16 -1.64
CA LEU A 32 -2.43 -12.59 -1.44
C LEU A 32 -1.61 -13.15 -0.28
N ARG A 33 -0.35 -12.72 -0.15
CA ARG A 33 0.57 -13.22 0.87
C ARG A 33 0.34 -12.63 2.26
N THR A 34 0.01 -11.34 2.34
CA THR A 34 -0.06 -10.61 3.61
C THR A 34 -1.48 -10.35 4.09
N GLY A 35 -2.47 -10.51 3.22
CA GLY A 35 -3.84 -10.08 3.45
C GLY A 35 -4.04 -8.56 3.44
N CYS A 36 -2.96 -7.77 3.32
CA CYS A 36 -3.06 -6.31 3.27
C CYS A 36 -4.04 -5.86 2.18
N CYS A 37 -4.77 -4.78 2.44
CA CYS A 37 -5.80 -4.22 1.56
C CYS A 37 -7.09 -5.07 1.41
N THR A 38 -7.21 -6.25 2.02
CA THR A 38 -8.44 -7.08 1.92
C THR A 38 -9.49 -6.81 3.00
N GLY A 39 -9.11 -6.11 4.09
CA GLY A 39 -10.03 -5.68 5.15
C GLY A 39 -10.84 -4.44 4.78
N CYS A 40 -10.44 -3.27 5.28
CA CYS A 40 -11.15 -2.01 5.01
C CYS A 40 -10.79 -1.34 3.67
N GLY A 41 -9.73 -1.78 2.99
CA GLY A 41 -9.26 -1.22 1.72
C GLY A 41 -8.59 0.18 1.79
N THR A 42 -8.75 0.95 2.86
CA THR A 42 -8.26 2.35 2.93
C THR A 42 -6.74 2.51 2.86
N CYS A 43 -5.99 1.45 3.17
CA CYS A 43 -4.54 1.43 3.08
C CYS A 43 -4.01 1.24 1.64
N GLU A 44 -4.83 0.82 0.68
CA GLU A 44 -4.42 0.57 -0.70
C GLU A 44 -3.70 1.73 -1.39
N PRO A 45 -4.21 2.99 -1.38
CA PRO A 45 -3.49 4.10 -1.99
C PRO A 45 -2.11 4.32 -1.35
N TYR A 46 -1.97 4.09 -0.04
CA TYR A 46 -0.70 4.22 0.64
C TYR A 46 0.28 3.11 0.28
N VAL A 47 -0.20 1.88 0.12
CA VAL A 47 0.61 0.75 -0.33
C VAL A 47 1.10 1.00 -1.75
N ARG A 48 0.21 1.37 -2.67
CA ARG A 48 0.58 1.70 -4.05
C ARG A 48 1.60 2.84 -4.11
N LEU A 49 1.39 3.90 -3.33
CA LEU A 49 2.35 5.00 -3.21
C LEU A 49 3.70 4.55 -2.62
N THR A 50 3.68 3.61 -1.68
CA THR A 50 4.90 3.02 -1.11
C THR A 50 5.69 2.24 -2.15
N LEU A 51 5.02 1.42 -2.96
CA LEU A 51 5.66 0.64 -4.02
C LEU A 51 6.25 1.56 -5.10
N GLU A 52 5.54 2.63 -5.47
CA GLU A 52 5.98 3.61 -6.46
C GLU A 52 7.16 4.47 -5.97
N THR A 53 7.08 5.01 -4.75
CA THR A 53 8.04 6.01 -4.25
C THR A 53 9.13 5.44 -3.36
N GLY A 54 8.94 4.22 -2.84
CA GLY A 54 9.80 3.63 -1.82
C GLY A 54 9.68 4.27 -0.42
N ARG A 55 8.74 5.20 -0.20
CA ARG A 55 8.48 5.79 1.12
C ARG A 55 7.50 4.92 1.90
N VAL A 56 7.81 4.60 3.15
CA VAL A 56 7.03 3.69 4.00
C VAL A 56 6.23 4.40 5.09
N VAL A 57 6.33 5.72 5.17
CA VAL A 57 5.57 6.57 6.10
C VAL A 57 4.99 7.71 5.28
N HIS A 58 3.68 7.87 5.34
CA HIS A 58 2.94 8.88 4.58
C HIS A 58 2.12 9.78 5.49
N PRO A 59 1.91 11.06 5.15
CA PRO A 59 0.87 11.86 5.78
C PRO A 59 -0.51 11.26 5.47
N VAL A 60 -1.52 11.58 6.27
CA VAL A 60 -2.91 11.21 5.95
C VAL A 60 -3.28 11.89 4.64
N LEU A 61 -3.59 11.09 3.62
CA LEU A 61 -4.06 11.53 2.32
C LEU A 61 -5.50 11.99 2.43
N ASP A 62 -5.83 13.07 1.71
CA ASP A 62 -7.22 13.42 1.48
C ASP A 62 -7.85 12.51 0.41
N GLY A 63 -9.18 12.57 0.28
CA GLY A 63 -9.91 11.73 -0.67
C GLY A 63 -9.49 11.93 -2.13
N ARG A 64 -9.13 13.16 -2.53
CA ARG A 64 -8.72 13.46 -3.90
C ARG A 64 -7.32 12.92 -4.20
N GLU A 65 -6.42 13.02 -3.24
CA GLU A 65 -5.07 12.46 -3.34
C GLU A 65 -5.12 10.93 -3.45
N ALA A 66 -5.93 10.30 -2.59
CA ALA A 66 -6.17 8.86 -2.63
C ALA A 66 -6.75 8.44 -4.00
N ASP A 67 -7.80 9.13 -4.47
CA ASP A 67 -8.40 8.85 -5.78
C ASP A 67 -7.41 9.01 -6.93
N ALA A 68 -6.54 10.04 -6.89
CA ALA A 68 -5.50 10.25 -7.90
C ALA A 68 -4.44 9.13 -7.89
N ILE A 69 -4.07 8.63 -6.71
CA ILE A 69 -3.18 7.45 -6.59
C ILE A 69 -3.86 6.20 -7.15
N MET A 70 -5.12 5.98 -6.80
CA MET A 70 -5.88 4.83 -7.28
C MET A 70 -6.11 4.89 -8.80
N ALA A 71 -6.35 6.07 -9.36
CA ALA A 71 -6.53 6.26 -10.79
C ALA A 71 -5.25 5.97 -11.58
N ARG A 72 -4.07 6.42 -11.11
CA ARG A 72 -2.79 6.15 -11.79
C ARG A 72 -2.35 4.70 -11.66
N ALA A 73 -2.69 4.06 -10.53
CA ALA A 73 -2.22 2.72 -10.22
C ALA A 73 -3.02 1.62 -10.93
N GLY A 74 -4.09 2.00 -11.63
CA GLY A 74 -4.75 1.16 -12.62
C GLY A 74 -5.64 0.09 -11.99
N ARG A 75 -6.95 0.25 -12.22
CA ARG A 75 -7.83 -0.90 -12.48
C ARG A 75 -7.24 -1.65 -13.68
N CYS A 76 -6.76 -2.86 -13.45
CA CYS A 76 -6.81 -3.92 -14.46
C CYS A 76 -8.18 -4.58 -14.38
#